data_AF-A0A3M1V9D6-F1
#
_entry.id   AF-A0A3M1V9D6-F1
#
_cell.length_a   1.000
_cell.length_b   1.000
_cell.length_c   1.000
_cell.angle_alpha   90.00
_cell.angle_beta   90.00
_cell.angle_gamma   90.00
#
_symmetry.space_group_name_H-M   'P 1'
#
loop_
_entity.id
_entity.type
_entity.pdbx_description
1 polymer ?
#
loop_
_entity_poly.entity_id
_entity_poly.type
_entity_poly.pdbx_seq_one_letter_code
_entity_poly.pdbx_strand_id
1 'polypeptide(L)'
;MKSIRTPALLLLALLLFTSLPGAAAQRTPLLMPGKQSLYQRILVVPGGTLHATPDATGKPTTPFTAYYVYARKKEQGKEWIEVGTDRHGTIEGWLQGKDAIDWNQGLTVAFREPKDHDRALLFRSAKALQEIAEQRDIARYKR
;
A
#
# COMPACT_ATOMS: atom_id res chain seq x y z
N MET A 1 -70.83 0.04 -18.59
CA MET A 1 -69.58 -0.47 -19.20
C MET A 1 -68.74 0.70 -19.69
N LYS A 2 -67.67 1.07 -18.98
CA LYS A 2 -66.60 1.93 -19.50
C LYS A 2 -65.29 1.31 -19.04
N SER A 3 -64.65 0.57 -19.93
CA SER A 3 -63.35 -0.08 -19.72
C SER A 3 -62.26 0.99 -19.64
N ILE A 4 -61.91 1.37 -18.41
CA ILE A 4 -60.80 2.28 -18.15
C ILE A 4 -59.47 1.52 -18.33
N ARG A 5 -58.88 1.74 -19.50
CA ARG A 5 -57.44 2.04 -19.71
C ARG A 5 -56.42 1.09 -19.08
N THR A 6 -56.44 -0.19 -19.43
CA THR A 6 -55.33 -1.12 -19.19
C THR A 6 -53.99 -0.82 -19.89
N PRO A 7 -53.90 -0.14 -21.07
CA PRO A 7 -52.58 0.12 -21.67
C PRO A 7 -51.82 1.29 -21.02
N ALA A 8 -52.51 2.17 -20.28
CA ALA A 8 -51.88 3.32 -19.61
C ALA A 8 -51.10 2.91 -18.35
N LEU A 9 -51.54 1.86 -17.64
CA LEU A 9 -50.84 1.34 -16.46
C LEU A 9 -49.56 0.58 -16.81
N LEU A 10 -49.51 -0.09 -17.96
CA LEU A 10 -48.32 -0.81 -18.43
C LEU A 10 -47.19 0.14 -18.86
N LEU A 11 -47.53 1.28 -19.48
CA LEU A 11 -46.56 2.31 -19.85
C LEU A 11 -45.98 3.06 -18.62
N LEU A 12 -46.78 3.25 -17.56
CA LEU A 12 -46.30 3.88 -16.33
C LEU A 12 -45.38 2.96 -15.52
N ALA A 13 -45.65 1.65 -15.51
CA ALA A 13 -44.81 0.66 -14.85
C ALA A 13 -43.44 0.48 -15.55
N LEU A 14 -43.38 0.66 -16.88
CA LEU A 14 -42.13 0.58 -17.63
C LEU A 14 -41.23 1.80 -17.43
N LEU A 15 -41.81 2.99 -17.20
CA LEU A 15 -41.05 4.22 -16.90
C LEU A 15 -40.42 4.19 -15.50
N LEU A 16 -41.06 3.54 -14.52
CA LEU A 16 -40.54 3.41 -13.15
C LEU A 16 -39.35 2.46 -13.00
N PHE A 17 -39.09 1.58 -13.98
CA PHE A 17 -37.95 0.65 -13.97
C PHE A 17 -36.63 1.28 -14.45
N THR A 18 -36.67 2.49 -15.02
CA THR A 18 -35.46 3.15 -15.57
C THR A 18 -34.68 3.96 -14.53
N SER A 19 -35.21 4.13 -13.31
CA SER A 19 -34.57 4.86 -12.22
C SER A 19 -34.05 3.92 -11.12
N LEU A 20 -33.30 2.88 -11.51
CA LEU A 20 -32.40 2.22 -10.56
C LEU A 20 -31.13 3.08 -10.47
N PRO A 21 -30.85 3.75 -9.34
CA PRO A 21 -29.54 4.34 -9.14
C PRO A 21 -28.54 3.18 -9.24
N GLY A 22 -27.64 3.25 -10.23
CA GLY A 22 -26.58 2.27 -10.36
C GLY A 22 -25.83 2.21 -9.02
N ALA A 23 -25.89 1.07 -8.34
CA ALA A 23 -25.10 0.86 -7.14
C ALA A 23 -23.65 1.14 -7.51
N ALA A 24 -23.10 2.26 -7.02
CA ALA A 24 -21.71 2.61 -7.27
C ALA A 24 -20.85 1.45 -6.78
N ALA A 25 -20.20 0.75 -7.71
CA ALA A 25 -19.36 -0.38 -7.36
C ALA A 25 -18.32 0.09 -6.35
N GLN A 26 -18.26 -0.57 -5.19
CA GLN A 26 -17.30 -0.23 -4.15
C GLN A 26 -15.90 -0.40 -4.72
N ARG A 27 -15.15 0.69 -4.78
CA ARG A 27 -13.81 0.69 -5.39
C ARG A 27 -12.87 -0.13 -4.54
N THR A 28 -12.06 -0.97 -5.18
CA THR A 28 -11.03 -1.79 -4.54
C THR A 28 -9.65 -1.42 -5.10
N PRO A 29 -8.58 -1.57 -4.30
CA PRO A 29 -7.22 -1.36 -4.79
C PRO A 29 -6.82 -2.36 -5.88
N LEU A 30 -5.84 -2.00 -6.70
CA LEU A 30 -5.26 -2.87 -7.70
C LEU A 30 -4.55 -4.06 -7.05
N LEU A 31 -4.78 -5.26 -7.58
CA LEU A 31 -4.02 -6.45 -7.20
C LEU A 31 -2.56 -6.33 -7.67
N MET A 32 -1.64 -6.86 -6.88
CA MET A 32 -0.27 -7.06 -7.35
C MET A 32 -0.25 -8.05 -8.51
N PRO A 33 0.58 -7.83 -9.54
CA PRO A 33 0.71 -8.76 -10.65
C PRO A 33 0.96 -10.21 -10.17
N GLY A 34 0.16 -11.15 -10.66
CA GLY A 34 0.24 -12.56 -10.28
C GLY A 34 -0.27 -12.91 -8.88
N LYS A 35 -0.94 -11.99 -8.17
CA LYS A 35 -1.54 -12.23 -6.84
C LYS A 35 -3.06 -12.17 -6.91
N GLN A 36 -3.71 -12.95 -6.04
CA GLN A 36 -5.18 -13.07 -5.98
C GLN A 36 -5.80 -12.25 -4.84
N SER A 37 -5.05 -12.04 -3.76
CA SER A 37 -5.55 -11.43 -2.52
C SER A 37 -4.66 -10.33 -1.97
N LEU A 38 -3.57 -9.99 -2.66
CA LEU A 38 -2.63 -8.97 -2.21
C LEU A 38 -2.69 -7.76 -3.12
N TYR A 39 -2.92 -6.61 -2.50
CA TYR A 39 -3.04 -5.32 -3.17
C TYR A 39 -1.69 -4.61 -3.31
N GLN A 40 -1.58 -3.81 -4.36
CA GLN A 40 -0.46 -2.89 -4.56
C GLN A 40 -0.47 -1.81 -3.50
N ARG A 41 0.72 -1.50 -2.99
CA ARG A 41 0.95 -0.38 -2.09
C ARG A 41 2.13 0.43 -2.58
N ILE A 42 2.16 1.69 -2.19
CA ILE A 42 3.30 2.58 -2.42
C ILE A 42 3.73 3.21 -1.11
N LEU A 43 4.94 3.76 -1.11
CA LEU A 43 5.50 4.58 -0.06
C LEU A 43 5.82 5.97 -0.61
N VAL A 44 5.31 7.02 0.04
CA VAL A 44 5.62 8.40 -0.35
C VAL A 44 7.08 8.73 -0.05
N VAL A 45 7.78 9.28 -1.05
CA VAL A 45 9.16 9.76 -0.86
C VAL A 45 9.18 11.16 -0.23
N PRO A 46 10.27 11.56 0.45
CA PRO A 46 10.40 12.93 0.94
C PRO A 46 10.20 13.97 -0.16
N GLY A 47 9.34 14.96 0.09
CA GLY A 47 8.96 16.00 -0.89
C GLY A 47 7.79 15.62 -1.81
N GLY A 48 7.22 14.41 -1.64
CA GLY A 48 6.04 13.99 -2.40
C GLY A 48 4.82 14.88 -2.16
N THR A 49 4.05 15.08 -3.23
CA THR A 49 2.89 15.98 -3.23
C THR A 49 1.64 15.25 -3.68
N LEU A 50 0.57 15.31 -2.89
CA LEU A 50 -0.72 14.72 -3.20
C LEU A 50 -1.64 15.73 -3.87
N HIS A 51 -2.25 15.32 -4.98
CA HIS A 51 -3.13 16.15 -5.79
C HIS A 51 -4.55 15.59 -5.78
N ALA A 52 -5.58 16.45 -5.78
CA ALA A 52 -6.97 15.98 -5.89
C ALA A 52 -7.23 15.32 -7.27
N THR A 53 -6.64 15.90 -8.32
CA THR A 53 -6.57 15.37 -9.68
C THR A 53 -5.19 15.69 -10.26
N PRO A 54 -4.73 15.01 -11.32
CA PRO A 54 -3.44 15.28 -11.96
C PRO A 54 -3.14 16.73 -12.34
N ASP A 55 -4.17 17.51 -12.68
CA ASP A 55 -4.03 18.92 -13.06
C ASP A 55 -4.22 19.90 -11.88
N ALA A 56 -4.64 19.42 -10.71
CA ALA A 56 -4.89 20.26 -9.54
C ALA A 56 -3.57 20.65 -8.83
N THR A 57 -3.59 21.78 -8.12
CA THR A 57 -2.51 22.14 -7.20
C THR A 57 -2.40 21.08 -6.09
N GLY A 58 -1.19 20.59 -5.89
CA GLY A 58 -0.91 19.56 -4.90
C GLY A 58 -0.61 20.11 -3.51
N LYS A 59 -0.76 19.26 -2.50
CA LYS A 59 -0.43 19.54 -1.10
C LYS A 59 0.71 18.63 -0.64
N PRO A 60 1.69 19.13 0.12
CA PRO A 60 2.73 18.28 0.69
C PRO A 60 2.15 17.11 1.47
N THR A 61 2.74 15.93 1.31
CA THR A 61 2.32 14.72 2.00
C THR A 61 3.39 14.27 2.99
N THR A 62 2.96 13.68 4.10
CA THR A 62 3.86 13.12 5.11
C THR A 62 4.76 12.06 4.47
N PRO A 63 6.10 12.23 4.49
CA PRO A 63 7.04 11.25 3.96
C PRO A 63 6.86 9.89 4.61
N PHE A 64 7.15 8.82 3.87
CA PHE A 64 7.02 7.44 4.33
C PHE A 64 5.60 7.03 4.75
N THR A 65 4.58 7.75 4.25
CA THR A 65 3.19 7.29 4.36
C THR A 65 2.95 6.19 3.34
N ALA A 66 2.38 5.08 3.79
CA ALA A 66 2.03 3.96 2.94
C ALA A 66 0.58 4.07 2.47
N TYR A 67 0.35 4.00 1.17
CA TYR A 67 -0.99 4.02 0.58
C TYR A 67 -1.29 2.76 -0.23
N TYR A 68 -2.57 2.43 -0.36
CA TYR A 68 -3.07 1.48 -1.35
C TYR A 68 -3.21 2.17 -2.71
N VAL A 69 -2.90 1.44 -3.78
CA VAL A 69 -3.04 1.94 -5.15
C VAL A 69 -4.38 1.54 -5.74
N TYR A 70 -5.17 2.51 -6.17
CA TYR A 70 -6.49 2.31 -6.77
C TYR A 70 -6.48 2.36 -8.30
N ALA A 71 -5.58 3.16 -8.87
CA ALA A 71 -5.42 3.26 -10.31
C ALA A 71 -4.01 3.74 -10.65
N ARG A 72 -3.56 3.42 -11.86
CA ARG A 72 -2.38 4.01 -12.49
C ARG A 72 -2.76 4.50 -13.87
N LYS A 73 -2.31 5.71 -14.24
CA LYS A 73 -2.51 6.26 -15.57
C LYS A 73 -1.32 7.09 -16.00
N LYS A 74 -1.18 7.28 -17.31
CA LYS A 74 -0.20 8.21 -17.89
C LYS A 74 -0.95 9.38 -18.49
N GLU A 75 -0.64 10.58 -18.03
CA GLU A 75 -1.19 11.83 -18.55
C GLU A 75 -0.06 12.84 -18.74
N GLN A 76 -0.02 13.50 -19.90
CA GLN A 76 1.01 14.48 -20.25
C GLN A 76 2.45 13.97 -20.06
N GLY A 77 2.69 12.68 -20.35
CA GLY A 77 4.00 12.04 -20.20
C GLY A 77 4.40 11.70 -18.75
N LYS A 78 3.54 11.99 -17.76
CA LYS A 78 3.78 11.66 -16.34
C LYS A 78 2.94 10.47 -15.93
N GLU A 79 3.53 9.58 -15.13
CA GLU A 79 2.75 8.55 -14.43
C GLU A 79 2.05 9.16 -13.22
N TRP A 80 0.79 8.80 -13.05
CA TRP A 80 -0.07 9.20 -11.95
C TRP A 80 -0.63 7.96 -11.28
N ILE A 81 -0.59 7.97 -9.95
CA ILE A 81 -0.99 6.85 -9.09
C ILE A 81 -2.10 7.36 -8.18
N GLU A 82 -3.31 6.82 -8.33
CA GLU A 82 -4.42 7.12 -7.43
C GLU A 82 -4.27 6.31 -6.16
N VAL A 83 -4.38 6.96 -5.01
CA VAL A 83 -4.04 6.39 -3.72
C VAL A 83 -5.14 6.56 -2.68
N GLY A 84 -5.20 5.61 -1.75
CA GLY A 84 -6.11 5.60 -0.61
C GLY A 84 -5.46 5.08 0.66
N THR A 85 -5.96 5.50 1.82
CA THR A 85 -5.47 5.07 3.14
C THR A 85 -5.88 3.65 3.51
N ASP A 86 -6.94 3.14 2.90
CA ASP A 86 -7.50 1.82 3.15
C ASP A 86 -7.79 1.03 1.87
N ARG A 87 -8.39 -0.15 2.03
CA ARG A 87 -8.83 -1.04 0.95
C ARG A 87 -10.33 -0.99 0.68
N HIS A 88 -11.06 -0.12 1.37
CA HIS A 88 -12.53 -0.06 1.41
C HIS A 88 -13.12 1.02 0.51
N GLY A 89 -12.27 1.81 -0.16
CA GLY A 89 -12.68 2.74 -1.20
C GLY A 89 -12.43 4.21 -0.84
N THR A 90 -11.75 4.47 0.28
CA THR A 90 -11.37 5.83 0.67
C THR A 90 -10.21 6.32 -0.20
N ILE A 91 -10.50 7.20 -1.16
CA ILE A 91 -9.52 7.80 -2.06
C ILE A 91 -9.02 9.12 -1.46
N GLU A 92 -7.71 9.26 -1.36
CA GLU A 92 -7.04 10.48 -0.88
C GLU A 92 -6.68 11.41 -2.04
N GLY A 93 -6.30 10.85 -3.19
CA GLY A 93 -5.96 11.63 -4.37
C GLY A 93 -4.94 10.92 -5.27
N TRP A 94 -4.12 11.72 -5.95
CA TRP A 94 -3.15 11.29 -6.96
C TRP A 94 -1.74 11.74 -6.58
N LEU A 95 -0.79 10.82 -6.67
CA LEU A 95 0.64 11.07 -6.60
C LEU A 95 1.26 10.94 -7.99
N GLN A 96 2.29 11.74 -8.30
CA GLN A 96 3.12 11.46 -9.46
C GLN A 96 3.99 10.23 -9.17
N GLY A 97 4.26 9.40 -10.19
CA GLY A 97 5.06 8.18 -10.03
C GLY A 97 6.45 8.44 -9.44
N LYS A 98 7.05 9.60 -9.73
CA LYS A 98 8.35 10.01 -9.15
C LYS A 98 8.31 10.32 -7.65
N ASP A 99 7.13 10.56 -7.09
CA ASP A 99 6.93 10.94 -5.68
C ASP A 99 6.61 9.71 -4.81
N ALA A 100 6.67 8.50 -5.39
CA ALA A 100 6.31 7.26 -4.74
C ALA A 100 7.27 6.13 -5.11
N ILE A 101 7.46 5.18 -4.19
CA ILE A 101 8.17 3.92 -4.43
C ILE A 101 7.18 2.78 -4.23
N ASP A 102 7.20 1.78 -5.11
CA ASP A 102 6.40 0.58 -4.96
C ASP A 102 6.78 -0.18 -3.68
N TRP A 103 5.79 -0.39 -2.80
CA TRP A 103 5.94 -1.15 -1.57
C TRP A 103 5.27 -2.51 -1.73
N ASN A 104 5.99 -3.45 -2.33
CA ASN A 104 5.48 -4.82 -2.57
C ASN A 104 5.90 -5.85 -1.50
N GLN A 105 6.71 -5.45 -0.50
CA GLN A 105 7.36 -6.36 0.45
C GLN A 105 7.19 -5.86 1.90
N GLY A 106 6.52 -6.62 2.77
CA GLY A 106 6.52 -6.36 4.21
C GLY A 106 7.56 -7.25 4.90
N LEU A 107 8.60 -6.66 5.49
CA LEU A 107 9.53 -7.39 6.35
C LEU A 107 8.99 -7.35 7.80
N THR A 108 8.61 -8.51 8.33
CA THR A 108 8.28 -8.63 9.75
C THR A 108 9.53 -9.09 10.50
N VAL A 109 10.05 -8.23 11.37
CA VAL A 109 11.10 -8.60 12.32
C VAL A 109 10.43 -8.94 13.65
N ALA A 110 10.69 -10.15 14.15
CA ALA A 110 10.27 -10.56 15.49
C ALA A 110 11.52 -10.73 16.37
N PHE A 111 11.48 -10.17 17.57
CA PHE A 111 12.49 -10.48 18.58
C PHE A 111 12.33 -11.93 19.01
N ARG A 112 13.41 -12.70 18.95
CA ARG A 112 13.45 -14.06 19.48
C ARG A 112 13.71 -13.99 20.98
N GLU A 113 13.10 -14.89 21.75
CA GLU A 113 13.34 -14.99 23.18
C GLU A 113 14.84 -15.26 23.47
N PRO A 114 15.50 -14.46 24.33
CA PRO A 114 16.94 -14.61 24.58
C PRO A 114 17.35 -15.93 25.25
N LYS A 115 16.38 -16.65 25.85
CA LYS A 115 16.64 -17.78 26.75
C LYS A 115 17.31 -18.98 26.06
N ASP A 116 17.06 -19.17 24.76
CA ASP A 116 17.54 -20.33 24.00
C ASP A 116 18.61 -19.97 22.97
N HIS A 117 19.27 -18.83 23.13
CA HIS A 117 20.28 -18.33 22.19
C HIS A 117 21.59 -17.96 22.88
N ASP A 118 22.69 -18.51 22.38
CA ASP A 118 24.02 -18.13 22.83
C ASP A 118 24.29 -16.65 22.54
N ARG A 119 25.05 -16.01 23.44
CA ARG A 119 25.48 -14.62 23.25
C ARG A 119 26.41 -14.54 22.05
N ALA A 120 26.04 -13.74 21.05
CA ALA A 120 26.93 -13.41 19.95
C ALA A 120 27.98 -12.39 20.42
N LEU A 121 29.26 -12.70 20.22
CA LEU A 121 30.36 -11.75 20.39
C LEU A 121 30.63 -11.06 19.06
N LEU A 122 30.59 -9.73 19.04
CA LEU A 122 30.89 -8.92 17.86
C LEU A 122 32.31 -8.39 17.97
N PHE A 123 33.12 -8.64 16.96
CA PHE A 123 34.50 -8.16 16.87
C PHE A 123 34.60 -7.06 15.82
N ARG A 124 35.46 -6.07 16.08
CA ARG A 124 35.67 -4.94 15.17
C ARG A 124 36.20 -5.39 13.79
N SER A 125 36.99 -6.46 13.75
CA SER A 125 37.56 -7.01 12.53
C SER A 125 37.88 -8.50 12.69
N ALA A 126 38.07 -9.20 11.57
CA ALA A 126 38.53 -10.58 11.57
C ALA A 126 39.88 -10.74 12.31
N LYS A 127 40.78 -9.75 12.16
CA LYS A 127 42.07 -9.74 12.85
C LYS A 127 41.92 -9.69 14.38
N ALA A 128 40.98 -8.89 14.89
CA ALA A 128 40.73 -8.81 16.34
C ALA A 128 40.20 -10.13 16.92
N LEU A 129 39.38 -10.86 16.15
CA LEU A 129 38.95 -12.21 16.53
C LEU A 129 40.14 -13.18 16.55
N GLN A 130 40.98 -13.13 15.50
CA GLN A 130 42.14 -14.00 15.38
C GLN A 130 43.14 -13.79 16.52
N GLU A 131 43.45 -12.54 16.86
CA GLU A 131 44.34 -12.21 17.98
C GLU A 131 43.85 -12.79 19.32
N ILE A 132 42.54 -12.74 19.58
CA ILE A 132 41.94 -13.33 20.79
C ILE A 132 41.97 -14.85 20.73
N ALA A 133 41.69 -15.46 19.57
CA ALA A 133 41.71 -16.91 19.40
C ALA A 133 43.12 -17.50 19.54
N GLU A 134 44.14 -16.75 19.13
CA GLU A 134 45.56 -17.15 19.21
C GLU A 134 46.17 -16.89 20.60
N GLN A 135 45.61 -15.97 21.39
CA GLN A 135 46.01 -15.73 22.77
C GLN A 135 45.62 -16.90 23.69
N ARG A 136 46.49 -17.91 23.75
CA ARG A 136 46.33 -19.07 24.63
C ARG A 136 46.94 -18.80 26.02
N ASP A 137 46.40 -17.82 26.75
CA ASP A 137 46.77 -17.55 28.15
C ASP A 137 45.92 -18.38 29.13
N ILE A 138 46.32 -19.64 29.30
CA ILE A 138 45.72 -20.61 30.22
C ILE A 138 45.97 -20.27 31.71
N ALA A 139 46.92 -19.36 32.02
CA ALA A 139 47.22 -18.99 33.40
C ALA A 139 46.16 -18.02 33.97
N ARG A 140 45.54 -17.20 33.12
CA ARG A 140 44.46 -16.28 33.50
C ARG A 140 43.11 -16.94 33.81
N TYR A 141 42.88 -18.17 33.33
CA TYR A 141 41.59 -18.87 33.48
C TYR A 141 41.42 -19.62 34.81
N LYS A 142 42.51 -19.82 35.58
CA LYS A 142 42.50 -20.59 36.84
C LYS A 142 42.18 -19.75 38.11
N ARG A 143 41.42 -18.67 38.00
CA ARG A 143 40.97 -17.89 39.17
C ARG A 143 39.51 -18.10 39.47
#